data_AF-A0A540V743-F1
#
_entry.id   AF-A0A540V743-F1
#
_cell.length_a   1.000
_cell.length_b   1.000
_cell.length_c   1.000
_cell.angle_alpha   90.00
_cell.angle_beta   90.00
_cell.angle_gamma   90.00
#
_symmetry.space_group_name_H-M   'P 1'
#
loop_
_entity.id
_entity.type
_entity.pdbx_description
1 polymer ?
#
loop_
_entity_poly.entity_id
_entity_poly.type
_entity_poly.pdbx_seq_one_letter_code
_entity_poly.pdbx_strand_id
1 'polypeptide(L)'
;MTEERKGMFNAIFAYAIWGVFPVYWKLLEHVNSLEILLNRIIWSFVFTCMFIFIISQKKEFFQDLKSLWLNKKMFFGLMAASFVISCNWFLYIWAVTHEHVVETSLGYYINPLITVLFGVVFFKEHLSKGQIAAVFIAFTGVA
;
A
#
# COMPACT_ATOMS: atom_id res chain seq x y z
N MET A 1 -9.01 10.33 -26.04
CA MET A 1 -9.11 10.66 -24.59
C MET A 1 -7.77 11.22 -24.16
N THR A 2 -7.74 12.39 -23.52
CA THR A 2 -6.53 12.93 -22.88
C THR A 2 -6.03 11.96 -21.81
N GLU A 3 -4.71 11.89 -21.62
CA GLU A 3 -4.08 11.00 -20.63
C GLU A 3 -4.66 11.22 -19.21
N GLU A 4 -5.04 12.46 -18.88
CA GLU A 4 -5.75 12.82 -17.65
C GLU A 4 -7.08 12.08 -17.49
N ARG A 5 -7.91 12.01 -18.54
CA ARG A 5 -9.20 11.30 -18.48
C ARG A 5 -8.99 9.80 -18.29
N LYS A 6 -8.00 9.20 -18.97
CA LYS A 6 -7.66 7.77 -18.79
C LYS A 6 -7.17 7.51 -17.36
N GLY A 7 -6.29 8.37 -16.84
CA GLY A 7 -5.79 8.30 -15.48
C GLY A 7 -6.91 8.38 -14.44
N MET A 8 -7.88 9.29 -14.64
CA MET A 8 -9.05 9.42 -13.78
C MET A 8 -9.89 8.14 -13.76
N PHE A 9 -10.20 7.56 -14.93
CA PHE A 9 -10.95 6.29 -14.99
C PHE A 9 -10.20 5.15 -14.30
N ASN A 10 -8.89 5.04 -14.51
CA ASN A 10 -8.06 4.02 -13.85
C ASN A 10 -8.07 4.18 -12.33
N ALA A 11 -7.98 5.42 -11.83
CA ALA A 11 -8.03 5.70 -10.40
C ALA A 11 -9.38 5.32 -9.79
N ILE A 12 -10.50 5.73 -10.43
CA ILE A 12 -11.85 5.37 -9.97
C ILE A 12 -12.01 3.85 -9.90
N PHE A 13 -11.57 3.13 -10.94
CA PHE A 13 -11.67 1.68 -10.98
C PHE A 13 -10.81 1.01 -9.90
N ALA A 14 -9.58 1.48 -9.70
CA ALA A 14 -8.69 0.97 -8.67
C ALA A 14 -9.25 1.19 -7.26
N TYR A 15 -9.75 2.39 -6.97
CA TYR A 15 -10.36 2.69 -5.66
C TYR A 15 -11.68 1.95 -5.44
N ALA A 16 -12.48 1.74 -6.49
CA ALA A 16 -13.70 0.94 -6.41
C ALA A 16 -13.38 -0.52 -6.06
N ILE A 17 -12.40 -1.14 -6.74
CA ILE A 17 -11.94 -2.49 -6.39
C ILE A 17 -11.44 -2.53 -4.94
N TRP A 18 -10.64 -1.54 -4.55
CA TRP A 18 -10.07 -1.48 -3.21
C TRP A 18 -11.15 -1.38 -2.12
N GLY A 19 -12.20 -0.59 -2.36
CA GLY A 19 -13.35 -0.47 -1.45
C GLY A 19 -14.17 -1.76 -1.29
N VAL A 20 -14.11 -2.68 -2.26
CA VAL A 20 -14.80 -3.98 -2.19
C VAL A 20 -13.98 -5.05 -1.46
N PHE A 21 -12.66 -4.86 -1.30
CA PHE A 21 -11.78 -5.86 -0.68
C PHE A 21 -12.16 -6.26 0.76
N PRO A 22 -12.58 -5.37 1.67
CA PRO A 22 -13.00 -5.79 3.00
C PRO A 22 -14.15 -6.80 2.98
N VAL A 23 -15.08 -6.67 2.03
CA VAL A 23 -16.18 -7.62 1.83
C VAL A 23 -15.64 -8.98 1.38
N TYR A 24 -14.69 -8.99 0.45
CA TYR A 24 -14.05 -10.22 -0.02
C TYR A 24 -13.31 -10.96 1.11
N TRP A 25 -12.56 -10.26 1.97
CA TRP A 25 -11.87 -10.93 3.08
C TRP A 25 -12.82 -11.39 4.17
N LYS A 26 -13.91 -10.67 4.42
CA LYS A 26 -14.95 -11.14 5.33
C LYS A 26 -15.56 -12.47 4.87
N LEU A 27 -15.76 -12.65 3.56
CA LEU A 27 -16.19 -13.94 3.00
C LEU A 27 -15.13 -15.06 3.18
N LEU A 28 -13.87 -14.69 3.39
CA LEU A 28 -12.74 -15.59 3.64
C LEU A 28 -12.35 -15.69 5.11
N GLU A 29 -13.21 -15.26 6.04
CA GLU A 29 -12.93 -15.31 7.50
C GLU A 29 -12.53 -16.70 8.02
N HIS A 30 -12.95 -17.76 7.32
CA HIS A 30 -12.62 -19.15 7.64
C HIS A 30 -11.19 -19.57 7.24
N VAL A 31 -10.49 -18.75 6.44
CA VAL A 31 -9.11 -18.99 6.00
C VAL A 31 -8.16 -18.17 6.86
N ASN A 32 -7.02 -18.75 7.24
CA ASN A 32 -6.04 -18.05 8.06
C ASN A 32 -5.52 -16.78 7.33
N SER A 33 -5.51 -15.64 8.04
CA SER A 33 -5.07 -14.34 7.48
C SER A 33 -3.65 -14.39 6.90
N LEU A 34 -2.77 -15.23 7.46
CA LEU A 34 -1.42 -15.45 6.96
C LEU A 34 -1.43 -16.19 5.62
N GLU A 35 -2.28 -17.21 5.47
CA GLU A 35 -2.43 -17.95 4.21
C GLU A 35 -2.99 -17.06 3.09
N ILE A 36 -3.95 -16.18 3.42
CA ILE A 36 -4.47 -15.18 2.48
C ILE A 36 -3.32 -14.27 2.01
N LEU A 37 -2.51 -13.77 2.94
CA LEU A 37 -1.37 -12.92 2.61
C LEU A 37 -0.32 -13.63 1.75
N LEU A 38 0.05 -14.86 2.10
CA LEU A 38 1.03 -15.65 1.34
C LEU A 38 0.55 -15.91 -0.10
N ASN A 39 -0.70 -16.34 -0.26
CA ASN A 39 -1.30 -16.53 -1.58
C ASN A 39 -1.27 -15.24 -2.39
N ARG A 40 -1.60 -14.11 -1.75
CA ARG A 40 -1.55 -12.81 -2.41
C ARG A 40 -0.14 -12.42 -2.85
N ILE A 41 0.87 -12.65 -2.02
CA ILE A 41 2.28 -12.36 -2.37
C ILE A 41 2.72 -13.23 -3.55
N ILE A 42 2.43 -14.53 -3.52
CA ILE A 42 2.78 -15.47 -4.59
C ILE A 42 2.11 -15.06 -5.90
N TRP A 43 0.80 -14.82 -5.90
CA TRP A 43 0.08 -14.41 -7.11
C TRP A 43 0.54 -13.04 -7.61
N SER A 44 0.78 -12.08 -6.73
CA SER A 44 1.31 -10.77 -7.12
C SER A 44 2.68 -10.90 -7.80
N PHE A 45 3.54 -11.77 -7.28
CA PHE A 45 4.83 -12.08 -7.89
C PHE A 45 4.66 -12.72 -9.27
N VAL A 46 3.82 -13.75 -9.39
CA VAL A 46 3.55 -14.45 -10.66
C VAL A 46 2.99 -13.49 -11.72
N PHE A 47 1.96 -12.71 -11.38
CA PHE A 47 1.37 -11.73 -12.30
C PHE A 47 2.34 -10.63 -12.69
N THR A 48 3.14 -10.12 -11.74
CA THR A 48 4.15 -9.09 -12.04
C THR A 48 5.22 -9.64 -12.97
N CYS A 49 5.75 -10.84 -12.71
CA CYS A 49 6.68 -11.49 -13.62
C CYS A 49 6.06 -11.66 -15.00
N MET A 50 4.86 -12.25 -15.09
CA MET A 50 4.15 -12.44 -16.36
C MET A 50 3.99 -11.12 -17.12
N PHE A 51 3.62 -10.04 -16.43
CA PHE A 51 3.49 -8.71 -17.02
C PHE A 51 4.83 -8.20 -17.59
N ILE A 52 5.94 -8.33 -16.83
CA ILE A 52 7.30 -7.99 -17.30
C ILE A 52 7.66 -8.79 -18.56
N PHE A 53 7.30 -10.08 -18.60
CA PHE A 53 7.54 -10.94 -19.77
C PHE A 53 6.74 -10.48 -21.00
N ILE A 54 5.50 -10.02 -20.82
CA ILE A 54 4.62 -9.52 -21.89
C ILE A 54 5.12 -8.20 -22.46
N ILE A 55 5.52 -7.25 -21.61
CA ILE A 55 6.06 -5.94 -22.05
C ILE A 55 7.50 -6.01 -22.58
N SER A 56 8.08 -7.22 -22.65
CA SER A 56 9.42 -7.50 -23.17
C SER A 56 10.59 -6.82 -22.45
N GLN A 57 10.41 -6.36 -21.21
CA GLN A 57 11.45 -5.72 -20.38
C GLN A 57 12.34 -6.73 -19.62
N LYS A 58 12.48 -7.95 -20.14
CA LYS A 58 13.20 -9.04 -19.45
C LYS A 58 14.66 -8.69 -19.18
N LYS A 59 15.33 -8.02 -20.13
CA LYS A 59 16.76 -7.65 -20.01
C LYS A 59 17.00 -6.66 -18.87
N GLU A 60 16.16 -5.63 -18.77
CA GLU A 60 16.21 -4.61 -17.71
C GLU A 60 15.96 -5.26 -16.35
N PHE A 61 14.95 -6.11 -16.24
CA PHE A 61 14.65 -6.85 -15.01
C PHE A 61 15.84 -7.68 -14.50
N PHE A 62 16.52 -8.43 -15.37
CA PHE A 62 17.72 -9.19 -14.97
C PHE A 62 18.90 -8.30 -14.58
N GLN A 63 19.05 -7.12 -15.20
CA GLN A 63 20.07 -6.14 -14.81
C GLN A 63 19.77 -5.56 -13.43
N ASP A 64 18.52 -5.22 -13.15
CA ASP A 64 18.07 -4.70 -11.85
C ASP A 64 18.27 -5.74 -10.74
N LEU A 65 17.91 -7.00 -10.99
CA LEU A 65 18.15 -8.09 -10.05
C LEU A 65 19.65 -8.25 -9.75
N LYS A 66 20.51 -8.19 -10.77
CA LYS A 66 21.96 -8.28 -10.57
C LYS A 66 22.48 -7.09 -9.77
N SER A 67 22.04 -5.87 -10.09
CA SER A 67 22.41 -4.65 -9.36
C SER A 67 22.00 -4.74 -7.88
N LEU A 68 20.79 -5.23 -7.62
CA LEU A 68 20.25 -5.39 -6.28
C LEU A 68 21.08 -6.37 -5.45
N TRP A 69 21.47 -7.50 -6.02
CA TRP A 69 22.31 -8.51 -5.35
C TRP A 69 23.71 -8.01 -5.04
N LEU A 70 24.27 -7.15 -5.89
CA LEU A 70 25.59 -6.55 -5.67
C LEU A 70 25.55 -5.45 -4.61
N ASN A 71 24.45 -4.71 -4.51
CA ASN A 71 24.27 -3.62 -3.56
C ASN A 71 23.56 -4.09 -2.28
N LYS A 72 24.33 -4.58 -1.31
CA LYS A 72 23.81 -5.04 0.00
C LYS A 72 22.93 -4.01 0.71
N LYS A 73 23.26 -2.71 0.63
CA LYS A 73 22.46 -1.65 1.26
C LYS A 73 21.07 -1.56 0.63
N MET A 74 20.99 -1.61 -0.70
CA MET A 74 19.72 -1.60 -1.43
C MET A 74 18.91 -2.87 -1.14
N PHE A 75 19.57 -4.03 -1.12
CA PHE A 75 18.94 -5.30 -0.79
C PHE A 75 18.30 -5.29 0.60
N PHE A 76 19.06 -4.94 1.65
CA PHE A 76 18.52 -4.90 3.01
C PHE A 76 17.47 -3.79 3.18
N GLY A 77 17.60 -2.66 2.46
CA GLY A 77 16.59 -1.62 2.43
C GLY A 77 15.25 -2.11 1.87
N LEU A 78 15.28 -2.79 0.72
CA LEU A 78 14.08 -3.38 0.12
C LEU A 78 13.50 -4.53 0.94
N MET A 79 14.35 -5.33 1.59
CA MET A 79 13.91 -6.40 2.49
C MET A 79 13.18 -5.83 3.71
N ALA A 80 13.73 -4.77 4.33
CA ALA A 80 13.09 -4.09 5.43
C ALA A 80 11.76 -3.43 5.00
N ALA A 81 11.73 -2.76 3.85
CA ALA A 81 10.50 -2.19 3.31
C ALA A 81 9.43 -3.26 3.04
N SER A 82 9.84 -4.38 2.42
CA SER A 82 8.95 -5.53 2.16
C SER A 82 8.38 -6.12 3.44
N PHE A 83 9.20 -6.22 4.50
CA PHE A 83 8.75 -6.69 5.81
C PHE A 83 7.72 -5.75 6.42
N VAL A 84 8.00 -4.44 6.45
CA VAL A 84 7.07 -3.43 6.99
C VAL A 84 5.73 -3.45 6.23
N ILE A 85 5.77 -3.52 4.91
CA ILE A 85 4.57 -3.61 4.06
C ILE A 85 3.81 -4.92 4.33
N SER A 86 4.52 -6.03 4.50
CA SER A 86 3.91 -7.33 4.81
C SER A 86 3.22 -7.32 6.17
N CYS A 87 3.86 -6.75 7.20
CA CYS A 87 3.26 -6.57 8.52
C CYS A 87 2.01 -5.68 8.44
N ASN A 88 2.08 -4.57 7.69
CA ASN A 88 0.92 -3.69 7.50
C ASN A 88 -0.26 -4.43 6.85
N TRP A 89 0.00 -5.18 5.77
CA TRP A 89 -1.05 -5.95 5.11
C TRP A 89 -1.58 -7.11 5.95
N PHE A 90 -0.72 -7.78 6.70
CA PHE A 90 -1.14 -8.81 7.63
C PHE A 90 -2.10 -8.25 8.68
N LEU A 91 -1.71 -7.16 9.35
CA LEU A 91 -2.54 -6.49 10.36
C LEU A 91 -3.88 -6.06 9.78
N TYR A 92 -3.88 -5.54 8.54
CA TYR A 92 -5.10 -5.15 7.86
C TYR A 92 -6.05 -6.33 7.60
N ILE A 93 -5.55 -7.41 7.00
CA ILE A 93 -6.36 -8.60 6.71
C ILE A 93 -6.85 -9.21 8.03
N TRP A 94 -5.96 -9.35 9.01
CA TRP A 94 -6.30 -9.88 10.33
C TRP A 94 -7.39 -9.06 11.01
N ALA A 95 -7.28 -7.73 11.04
CA ALA A 95 -8.26 -6.88 11.66
C ALA A 95 -9.63 -6.95 10.96
N VAL A 96 -9.64 -6.99 9.62
CA VAL A 96 -10.89 -7.15 8.85
C VAL A 96 -11.54 -8.53 9.10
N THR A 97 -10.76 -9.61 9.16
CA THR A 97 -11.31 -10.95 9.42
C THR A 97 -11.73 -11.17 10.88
N HIS A 98 -11.33 -10.30 11.81
CA HIS A 98 -11.73 -10.33 13.23
C HIS A 98 -12.76 -9.24 13.57
N GLU A 99 -13.56 -8.81 12.59
CA GLU A 99 -14.64 -7.82 12.74
C GLU A 99 -14.20 -6.41 13.17
N HIS A 100 -12.89 -6.12 13.21
CA HIS A 100 -12.35 -4.79 13.51
C HIS A 100 -12.30 -3.86 12.28
N VAL A 101 -13.32 -3.93 11.43
CA VAL A 101 -13.36 -3.20 10.14
C VAL A 101 -13.45 -1.68 10.37
N VAL A 102 -14.16 -1.25 11.42
CA VAL A 102 -14.35 0.17 11.75
C VAL A 102 -13.05 0.76 12.29
N GLU A 103 -12.40 0.09 13.23
CA GLU A 103 -11.11 0.48 13.82
C GLU A 103 -10.02 0.53 12.75
N THR A 104 -10.05 -0.43 11.85
CA THR A 104 -9.15 -0.46 10.69
C THR A 104 -9.37 0.75 9.80
N SER A 105 -10.62 1.08 9.47
CA SER A 105 -10.97 2.23 8.64
C SER A 105 -10.55 3.55 9.29
N LEU A 106 -10.74 3.68 10.62
CA LEU A 106 -10.24 4.82 11.40
C LEU A 106 -8.71 4.91 11.31
N GLY A 107 -8.00 3.79 11.43
CA GLY A 107 -6.55 3.74 11.22
C GLY A 107 -6.11 4.27 9.85
N TYR A 108 -6.86 3.99 8.78
CA TYR A 108 -6.61 4.57 7.46
C TYR A 108 -6.89 6.08 7.40
N TYR A 109 -7.90 6.58 8.13
CA TYR A 109 -8.14 8.02 8.23
C TYR A 109 -7.07 8.77 9.05
N ILE A 110 -6.36 8.07 9.95
CA ILE A 110 -5.17 8.62 10.64
C ILE A 110 -3.95 8.72 9.70
N ASN A 111 -3.86 7.89 8.66
CA ASN A 111 -2.68 7.79 7.80
C ASN A 111 -2.22 9.13 7.17
N PRO A 112 -3.10 9.99 6.62
CA PRO A 112 -2.70 11.32 6.14
C PRO A 112 -2.03 12.19 7.21
N LEU A 113 -2.51 12.14 8.46
CA LEU A 113 -1.93 12.89 9.58
C LEU A 113 -0.52 12.40 9.90
N ILE A 114 -0.32 11.08 9.91
CA ILE A 114 0.98 10.45 10.11
C ILE A 114 1.94 10.79 8.95
N THR A 115 1.43 10.80 7.72
CA THR A 115 2.21 11.17 6.53
C THR A 115 2.67 12.63 6.60
N VAL A 116 1.78 13.56 6.98
CA VAL A 116 2.13 14.97 7.22
C VAL A 116 3.14 15.10 8.35
N LEU A 117 2.96 14.37 9.45
CA LEU A 117 3.91 14.35 10.57
C LEU A 117 5.30 13.90 10.09
N PHE A 118 5.38 12.83 9.29
CA PHE A 118 6.64 12.38 8.71
C PHE A 118 7.26 13.43 7.78
N GLY A 119 6.45 14.11 6.95
CA GLY A 119 6.86 15.26 6.14
C GLY A 119 7.55 16.35 6.97
N VAL A 120 6.90 16.78 8.05
CA VAL A 120 7.43 17.83 8.93
C VAL A 120 8.68 17.37 9.70
N VAL A 121 8.70 16.13 10.22
CA VAL A 121 9.79 15.66 11.09
C VAL A 121 11.03 15.26 10.30
N PHE A 122 10.87 14.47 9.23
CA PHE A 122 12.01 13.91 8.48
C PHE A 122 12.43 14.79 7.32
N PHE A 123 11.47 15.38 6.60
CA PHE A 123 11.75 16.25 5.46
C PHE A 123 11.82 17.73 5.83
N LYS A 124 11.52 18.08 7.09
CA LYS A 124 11.54 19.46 7.62
C LYS A 124 10.64 20.40 6.81
N GLU A 125 9.53 19.88 6.30
CA GLU A 125 8.58 20.67 5.53
C GLU A 125 7.87 21.72 6.40
N HIS A 126 7.79 22.94 5.90
CA HIS A 126 7.05 24.02 6.55
C HIS A 126 5.61 24.04 6.04
N LEU A 127 4.66 23.76 6.93
CA LEU A 127 3.24 23.83 6.61
C LEU A 127 2.76 25.29 6.59
N SER A 128 2.03 25.65 5.54
CA SER A 128 1.29 26.91 5.48
C SER A 128 0.20 26.94 6.56
N LYS A 129 -0.26 28.15 6.93
CA LYS A 129 -1.35 28.33 7.91
C LYS A 129 -2.63 27.56 7.52
N GLY A 130 -2.93 27.49 6.21
CA GLY A 130 -4.08 26.72 5.70
C GLY A 130 -3.91 25.21 5.85
N GLN A 131 -2.71 24.68 5.60
CA GLN A 131 -2.42 23.25 5.82
C GLN A 131 -2.47 22.89 7.30
N ILE A 132 -1.98 23.76 8.19
CA ILE A 132 -2.10 23.55 9.64
C ILE A 132 -3.57 23.46 10.04
N ALA A 133 -4.41 24.39 9.57
CA ALA A 133 -5.86 24.33 9.81
C ALA A 133 -6.49 23.04 9.28
N ALA A 134 -6.11 22.60 8.07
CA ALA A 134 -6.60 21.35 7.49
C ALA A 134 -6.19 20.12 8.33
N VAL A 135 -4.96 20.09 8.84
CA VAL A 135 -4.47 19.04 9.75
C VAL A 135 -5.27 19.02 11.05
N PHE A 136 -5.56 20.19 11.65
CA PHE A 136 -6.41 20.25 12.84
C PHE A 136 -7.83 19.73 12.58
N ILE A 137 -8.45 20.14 11.48
CA ILE A 137 -9.79 19.67 11.09
C ILE A 137 -9.78 18.14 10.90
N ALA A 138 -8.80 17.63 10.16
CA ALA A 138 -8.64 16.20 9.94
C ALA A 138 -8.40 15.43 11.25
N PHE A 139 -7.60 15.97 12.17
CA PHE A 139 -7.37 15.39 13.48
C PHE A 139 -8.66 15.31 14.30
N THR A 140 -9.45 16.40 14.36
CA THR A 140 -10.73 16.41 15.09
C THR A 140 -11.80 15.52 14.47
N GLY A 141 -11.73 15.26 13.16
CA GLY A 141 -12.68 14.37 12.49
C GLY A 141 -12.42 12.88 12.71
N VAL A 142 -11.21 12.53 13.16
CA VAL A 142 -10.79 11.14 13.38
C VAL A 142 -10.68 10.77 14.88
N ALA A 143 -10.52 11.77 15.75
CA ALA A 143 -10.55 11.64 17.21
C ALA A 143 -11.96 11.43 17.76
#